data_AF-A0A944TUB5-F1
#
_entry.id   AF-A0A944TUB5-F1
#
_cell.length_a   1.000
_cell.length_b   1.000
_cell.length_c   1.000
_cell.angle_alpha   90.00
_cell.angle_beta   90.00
_cell.angle_gamma   90.00
#
_symmetry.space_group_name_H-M   'P 1'
#
loop_
_entity.id
_entity.type
_entity.pdbx_description
1 polymer ?
#
loop_
_entity_poly.entity_id
_entity_poly.type
_entity_poly.pdbx_seq_one_letter_code
_entity_poly.pdbx_strand_id
1 'polypeptide(L)'
;MKIAICGVGPTGTSACQYFQKLGASTSNFSESELQRVHKTFLRPSQEAPHNSRLIDLFRVVTKTAEECERYQDFDLVIDAREAEDHPLAMGPSHSYALNEPEQLDAVDLFYGASGAKRLLELSKSPEQVNKRVTLVGSGRLALESLVNLGEWVFENSISLVTSEEIPFLNLKNEATHSELIATWEGHLDRWDQTYRDKCEAYRQEVMNYRESAVSIAPAEPNGPAIFKLEE
;
A
#
# COMPACT_ATOMS: atom_id res chain seq x y z
N MET A 1 17.37 -25.47 21.61
CA MET A 1 16.42 -24.35 21.61
C MET A 1 15.32 -24.65 20.58
N LYS A 2 14.06 -24.58 20.99
CA LYS A 2 12.86 -24.73 20.15
C LYS A 2 12.32 -23.35 19.80
N ILE A 3 12.20 -23.04 18.51
CA ILE A 3 11.68 -21.77 18.02
C ILE A 3 10.41 -22.03 17.22
N ALA A 4 9.33 -21.33 17.56
CA ALA A 4 8.17 -21.25 16.69
C ALA A 4 8.29 -20.03 15.79
N ILE A 5 7.97 -20.21 14.52
CA ILE A 5 7.90 -19.13 13.53
C ILE A 5 6.47 -19.09 13.03
N CYS A 6 5.76 -18.02 13.38
CA CYS A 6 4.40 -17.78 12.92
C CYS A 6 4.49 -17.09 11.56
N GLY A 7 4.09 -17.75 10.48
CA GLY A 7 4.21 -17.26 9.11
C GLY A 7 5.05 -18.20 8.23
N VAL A 8 4.51 -18.52 7.05
CA VAL A 8 5.15 -19.39 6.04
C VAL A 8 5.66 -18.60 4.83
N GLY A 9 5.61 -17.26 4.87
CA GLY A 9 6.11 -16.38 3.82
C GLY A 9 7.64 -16.40 3.67
N PRO A 10 8.19 -15.59 2.74
CA PRO A 10 9.63 -15.48 2.52
C PRO A 10 10.42 -15.14 3.79
N THR A 11 9.91 -14.24 4.64
CA THR A 11 10.55 -13.88 5.91
C THR A 11 10.54 -15.06 6.89
N GLY A 12 9.40 -15.73 7.07
CA GLY A 12 9.28 -16.90 7.93
C GLY A 12 10.18 -18.06 7.49
N THR A 13 10.23 -18.31 6.18
CA THR A 13 11.09 -19.34 5.59
C THR A 13 12.58 -19.00 5.77
N SER A 14 12.97 -17.76 5.52
CA SER A 14 14.35 -17.28 5.69
C SER A 14 14.79 -17.36 7.16
N ALA A 15 13.92 -16.95 8.08
CA ALA A 15 14.16 -17.07 9.53
C ALA A 15 14.34 -18.55 9.93
N CYS A 16 13.48 -19.44 9.43
CA CYS A 16 13.56 -20.87 9.71
C CYS A 16 14.90 -21.46 9.29
N GLN A 17 15.33 -21.19 8.05
CA GLN A 17 16.63 -21.63 7.54
C GLN A 17 17.80 -21.05 8.35
N TYR A 18 17.73 -19.77 8.70
CA TYR A 18 18.76 -19.10 9.49
C TYR A 18 18.95 -19.77 10.86
N PHE A 19 17.85 -19.99 11.61
CA PHE A 19 17.94 -20.58 12.94
C PHE A 19 18.27 -22.09 12.92
N GLN A 20 17.84 -22.83 11.90
CA GLN A 20 18.27 -24.21 11.70
C GLN A 20 19.79 -24.30 11.48
N LYS A 21 20.38 -23.38 10.70
CA LYS A 21 21.84 -23.31 10.51
C LYS A 21 22.59 -23.04 11.82
N LEU A 22 21.95 -22.36 12.77
CA LEU A 22 22.48 -22.13 14.11
C LEU A 22 22.23 -23.29 15.09
N GLY A 23 21.63 -24.40 14.62
CA GLY A 23 21.36 -25.59 15.43
C GLY A 23 20.07 -25.54 16.26
N ALA A 24 19.18 -24.59 16.01
CA ALA A 24 17.87 -24.55 16.64
C ALA A 24 16.89 -25.53 15.97
N SER A 25 15.95 -26.07 16.76
CA SER A 25 14.80 -26.80 16.24
C SER A 25 13.69 -25.79 15.96
N THR A 26 13.32 -25.64 14.69
CA THR A 26 12.29 -24.67 14.27
C THR A 26 10.99 -25.38 13.90
N SER A 27 9.86 -24.71 14.11
CA SER A 27 8.55 -25.14 13.63
C SER A 27 7.83 -23.94 13.02
N ASN A 28 7.42 -24.06 11.75
CA ASN A 28 6.67 -23.02 11.07
C ASN A 28 5.17 -23.29 11.20
N PHE A 29 4.40 -22.24 11.42
CA PHE A 29 2.95 -22.29 11.53
C PHE A 29 2.33 -21.34 10.53
N SER A 30 1.40 -21.84 9.71
CA SER A 30 0.59 -20.98 8.85
C SER A 30 -0.51 -20.27 9.65
N GLU A 31 -1.11 -19.23 9.07
CA GLU A 31 -2.20 -18.49 9.72
C GLU A 31 -3.44 -19.35 9.98
N SER A 32 -3.75 -20.29 9.08
CA SER A 32 -4.88 -21.21 9.24
C SER A 32 -4.68 -22.24 10.36
N GLU A 33 -3.43 -22.56 10.69
CA GLU A 33 -3.08 -23.46 11.79
C GLU A 33 -2.98 -22.73 13.12
N LEU A 34 -2.51 -21.47 13.11
CA LEU A 34 -2.20 -20.71 14.32
C LEU A 34 -3.46 -20.10 14.93
N GLN A 35 -3.83 -20.56 16.13
CA GLN A 35 -4.98 -20.00 16.84
C GLN A 35 -4.57 -18.88 17.80
N ARG A 36 -3.52 -19.08 18.59
CA ARG A 36 -3.01 -18.09 19.57
C ARG A 36 -1.63 -18.45 20.08
N VAL A 37 -0.90 -17.43 20.52
CA VAL A 37 0.37 -17.58 21.24
C VAL A 37 0.19 -17.06 22.67
N HIS A 38 0.39 -17.93 23.65
CA HIS A 38 0.35 -17.58 25.06
C HIS A 38 1.75 -17.25 25.56
N LYS A 39 1.88 -16.15 26.30
CA LYS A 39 3.10 -15.82 27.04
C LYS A 39 2.89 -16.00 28.53
N THR A 40 3.65 -16.89 29.16
CA THR A 40 3.60 -17.09 30.61
C THR A 40 4.54 -16.11 31.30
N PHE A 41 4.00 -15.19 32.09
CA PHE A 41 4.81 -14.33 32.95
C PHE A 41 4.99 -14.99 34.32
N LEU A 42 6.22 -15.35 34.66
CA LEU A 42 6.56 -15.78 36.01
C LEU A 42 6.60 -14.56 36.94
N ARG A 43 5.98 -14.68 38.11
CA ARG A 43 6.14 -13.66 39.16
C ARG A 43 7.57 -13.74 39.73
N PRO A 44 8.15 -12.64 40.25
CA PRO A 44 9.49 -12.65 40.82
C PRO A 44 9.71 -13.70 41.93
N SER A 45 8.64 -14.10 42.63
CA SER A 45 8.66 -15.08 43.71
C SER A 45 8.41 -16.53 43.26
N GLN A 46 8.20 -16.77 41.96
CA GLN A 46 7.76 -18.05 41.43
C GLN A 46 8.96 -18.78 40.83
N GLU A 47 9.37 -19.89 41.43
CA GLU A 47 10.38 -20.76 40.85
C GLU A 47 9.76 -21.56 39.69
N ALA A 48 10.44 -21.58 38.54
CA ALA A 48 10.01 -22.40 37.41
C ALA A 48 10.05 -23.88 37.84
N PRO A 49 8.94 -24.63 37.70
CA PRO A 49 8.96 -26.06 37.98
C PRO A 49 10.06 -26.73 37.13
N HIS A 50 10.91 -27.53 37.79
CA HIS A 50 12.00 -28.29 37.17
C HIS A 50 13.25 -27.52 36.68
N ASN A 51 13.59 -26.34 37.24
CA ASN A 51 14.85 -25.62 36.94
C ASN A 51 15.07 -25.25 35.45
N SER A 52 14.01 -25.29 34.66
CA SER A 52 14.04 -24.92 33.24
C SER A 52 13.88 -23.41 33.12
N ARG A 53 14.97 -22.67 33.23
CA ARG A 53 14.93 -21.20 33.39
C ARG A 53 14.34 -20.41 32.20
N LEU A 54 13.99 -21.05 31.08
CA LEU A 54 13.61 -20.35 29.84
C LEU A 54 12.56 -21.06 28.95
N ILE A 55 12.16 -22.31 29.22
CA ILE A 55 11.46 -23.16 28.22
C ILE A 55 9.93 -22.98 28.21
N ASP A 56 9.34 -22.38 29.25
CA ASP A 56 7.87 -22.28 29.39
C ASP A 56 7.30 -20.88 29.07
N LEU A 57 8.09 -20.00 28.45
CA LEU A 57 7.66 -18.62 28.23
C LEU A 57 6.61 -18.51 27.14
N PHE A 58 6.63 -19.37 26.12
CA PHE A 58 5.70 -19.27 25.00
C PHE A 58 5.05 -20.60 24.66
N ARG A 59 3.72 -20.61 24.61
CA ARG A 59 2.90 -21.74 24.16
C ARG A 59 2.16 -21.37 22.91
N VAL A 60 2.41 -22.09 21.82
CA VAL A 60 1.67 -21.94 20.58
C VAL A 60 0.50 -22.93 20.59
N VAL A 61 -0.70 -22.43 20.34
CA VAL A 61 -1.92 -23.23 20.21
C VAL A 61 -2.31 -23.26 18.74
N THR A 62 -2.47 -24.46 18.20
CA THR A 62 -2.87 -24.69 16.82
C THR A 62 -4.20 -25.42 16.72
N LYS A 63 -4.94 -25.12 15.66
CA LYS A 63 -6.17 -25.84 15.30
C LYS A 63 -5.81 -27.07 14.47
N THR A 64 -6.32 -28.24 14.85
CA THR A 64 -6.23 -29.44 14.00
C THR A 64 -7.52 -29.64 13.21
N ALA A 65 -7.47 -30.49 12.17
CA ALA A 65 -8.59 -30.76 11.26
C ALA A 65 -9.87 -31.28 11.96
N GLU A 66 -9.74 -31.83 13.16
CA GLU A 66 -10.85 -32.36 13.97
C GLU A 66 -11.34 -31.35 15.04
N GLU A 67 -11.10 -30.05 14.85
CA GLU A 67 -11.43 -28.97 15.79
C GLU A 67 -10.77 -29.09 17.19
N CYS A 68 -9.85 -30.03 17.37
CA CYS A 68 -9.11 -30.18 18.61
C CYS A 68 -7.96 -29.17 18.68
N GLU A 69 -7.85 -28.46 19.80
CA GLU A 69 -6.72 -27.57 20.08
C GLU A 69 -5.49 -28.41 20.43
N ARG A 70 -4.38 -28.23 19.69
CA ARG A 70 -3.08 -28.80 20.05
C ARG A 70 -2.20 -27.68 20.58
N TYR A 71 -1.41 -27.97 21.62
CA TYR A 71 -0.47 -27.01 22.16
C TYR A 71 0.95 -27.55 22.17
N GLN A 72 1.91 -26.66 21.96
CA GLN A 72 3.33 -26.96 22.04
C GLN A 72 4.09 -25.75 22.62
N ASP A 73 5.05 -26.04 23.48
CA ASP A 73 5.86 -25.04 24.17
C ASP A 73 7.18 -24.76 23.43
N PHE A 74 7.58 -23.49 23.41
CA PHE A 74 8.72 -22.95 22.66
C PHE A 74 9.53 -21.96 23.51
N ASP A 75 10.85 -21.93 23.27
CA ASP A 75 11.77 -21.01 23.93
C ASP A 75 11.66 -19.58 23.34
N LEU A 76 11.38 -19.49 22.04
CA LEU A 76 11.24 -18.24 21.30
C LEU A 76 10.09 -18.38 20.29
N VAL A 77 9.28 -17.33 20.18
CA VAL A 77 8.29 -17.19 19.11
C VAL A 77 8.66 -15.98 18.27
N ILE A 78 8.74 -16.18 16.96
CA ILE A 78 8.99 -15.13 15.98
C ILE A 78 7.70 -14.91 15.20
N ASP A 79 7.16 -13.71 15.26
CA ASP A 79 6.05 -13.30 14.41
C ASP A 79 6.60 -12.84 13.06
N ALA A 80 6.39 -13.66 12.03
CA ALA A 80 6.79 -13.44 10.66
C ALA A 80 5.58 -13.63 9.72
N ARG A 81 4.36 -13.35 10.22
CA ARG A 81 3.12 -13.59 9.47
C ARG A 81 2.98 -12.72 8.22
N GLU A 82 3.80 -11.66 8.10
CA GLU A 82 3.77 -10.66 7.03
C GLU A 82 2.37 -10.01 6.91
N ALA A 83 2.30 -8.68 6.89
CA ALA A 83 1.03 -7.96 6.80
C ALA A 83 0.53 -7.92 5.36
N GLU A 84 0.37 -9.07 4.72
CA GLU A 84 0.06 -9.10 3.29
C GLU A 84 -1.42 -8.83 3.01
N ASP A 85 -2.35 -9.28 3.86
CA ASP A 85 -3.79 -9.22 3.55
C ASP A 85 -4.67 -8.60 4.67
N HIS A 86 -4.13 -8.37 5.86
CA HIS A 86 -4.89 -7.88 7.01
C HIS A 86 -4.16 -6.74 7.73
N PRO A 87 -4.89 -5.78 8.31
CA PRO A 87 -4.28 -4.74 9.11
C PRO A 87 -3.56 -5.36 10.32
N LEU A 88 -2.39 -4.83 10.65
CA LEU A 88 -1.75 -5.20 11.90
C LEU A 88 -2.36 -4.39 13.02
N ALA A 89 -2.97 -5.11 13.95
CA ALA A 89 -3.37 -4.58 15.24
C ALA A 89 -2.16 -3.92 15.93
N MET A 90 -2.26 -2.62 16.22
CA MET A 90 -1.16 -1.82 16.75
C MET A 90 -1.19 -1.74 18.28
N GLY A 91 0.01 -1.55 18.85
CA GLY A 91 0.20 -1.32 20.28
C GLY A 91 -0.04 -2.56 21.17
N PRO A 92 0.20 -2.43 22.48
CA PRO A 92 0.07 -3.54 23.44
C PRO A 92 -1.38 -4.02 23.64
N SER A 93 -2.37 -3.23 23.21
CA SER A 93 -3.79 -3.58 23.25
C SER A 93 -4.29 -4.32 22.02
N HIS A 94 -3.43 -4.55 21.01
CA HIS A 94 -3.83 -5.10 19.71
C HIS A 94 -5.06 -4.39 19.14
N SER A 95 -5.04 -3.05 19.16
CA SER A 95 -6.12 -2.25 18.61
C SER A 95 -5.84 -1.95 17.14
N TYR A 96 -6.79 -2.23 16.27
CA TYR A 96 -6.72 -1.82 14.87
C TYR A 96 -6.78 -0.29 14.76
N ALA A 97 -6.14 0.27 13.74
CA ALA A 97 -6.34 1.68 13.46
C ALA A 97 -7.79 1.87 12.96
N LEU A 98 -8.44 3.00 13.33
CA LEU A 98 -9.64 3.51 12.65
C LEU A 98 -10.81 2.52 12.43
N ASN A 99 -11.14 1.65 13.40
CA ASN A 99 -12.22 0.65 13.25
C ASN A 99 -12.13 -0.13 11.92
N GLU A 100 -10.93 -0.37 11.39
CA GLU A 100 -10.70 -1.10 10.14
C GLU A 100 -11.55 -2.39 10.01
N PRO A 101 -11.74 -3.21 11.06
CA PRO A 101 -12.58 -4.41 10.98
C PRO A 101 -14.04 -4.12 10.60
N GLU A 102 -14.59 -2.97 11.02
CA GLU A 102 -15.98 -2.56 10.73
C GLU A 102 -16.09 -1.88 9.36
N GLN A 103 -14.98 -1.40 8.81
CA GLN A 103 -14.93 -0.68 7.53
C GLN A 103 -14.56 -1.55 6.33
N LEU A 104 -13.98 -2.75 6.55
CA LEU A 104 -13.62 -3.70 5.49
C LEU A 104 -14.81 -4.08 4.59
N ASP A 105 -16.03 -4.12 5.13
CA ASP A 105 -17.23 -4.42 4.35
C ASP A 105 -17.79 -3.20 3.59
N ALA A 106 -17.40 -1.98 3.99
CA ALA A 106 -17.94 -0.73 3.47
C ALA A 106 -17.01 -0.04 2.46
N VAL A 107 -15.71 -0.34 2.50
CA VAL A 107 -14.67 0.29 1.68
C VAL A 107 -13.81 -0.79 1.04
N ASP A 108 -13.51 -0.62 -0.25
CA ASP A 108 -12.56 -1.42 -1.03
C ASP A 108 -11.12 -1.22 -0.48
N LEU A 109 -10.83 -1.80 0.69
CA LEU A 109 -9.55 -1.72 1.39
C LEU A 109 -8.77 -3.02 1.23
N PHE A 110 -7.53 -2.91 0.75
CA PHE A 110 -6.67 -4.05 0.48
C PHE A 110 -5.25 -3.77 0.97
N TYR A 111 -4.53 -4.82 1.34
CA TYR A 111 -3.16 -4.76 1.83
C TYR A 111 -2.22 -5.50 0.87
N GLY A 112 -0.92 -5.22 0.96
CA GLY A 112 0.14 -5.98 0.31
C GLY A 112 -0.14 -6.42 -1.15
N ALA A 113 0.02 -7.71 -1.41
CA ALA A 113 -0.10 -8.29 -2.74
C ALA A 113 -1.55 -8.36 -3.25
N SER A 114 -2.53 -8.55 -2.35
CA SER A 114 -3.95 -8.54 -2.74
C SER A 114 -4.38 -7.17 -3.27
N GLY A 115 -3.89 -6.09 -2.66
CA GLY A 115 -4.08 -4.73 -3.16
C GLY A 115 -3.49 -4.51 -4.55
N ALA A 116 -2.25 -4.93 -4.77
CA ALA A 116 -1.59 -4.85 -6.08
C ALA A 116 -2.36 -5.60 -7.17
N LYS A 117 -2.83 -6.82 -6.87
CA LYS A 117 -3.63 -7.63 -7.80
C LYS A 117 -4.96 -6.95 -8.13
N ARG A 118 -5.67 -6.48 -7.10
CA ARG A 118 -6.98 -5.82 -7.28
C ARG A 118 -6.85 -4.54 -8.12
N LEU A 119 -5.81 -3.77 -7.88
CA LEU A 119 -5.50 -2.55 -8.63
C LEU A 119 -5.27 -2.85 -10.13
N LEU A 120 -4.56 -3.93 -10.44
CA LEU A 120 -4.35 -4.39 -11.81
C LEU A 120 -5.62 -4.92 -12.48
N GLU A 121 -6.56 -5.48 -11.73
CA GLU A 121 -7.89 -5.86 -12.25
C GLU A 121 -8.73 -4.61 -12.56
N LEU A 122 -8.66 -3.60 -11.69
CA LEU A 122 -9.35 -2.31 -11.90
C LEU A 122 -8.83 -1.59 -13.15
N SER A 123 -7.52 -1.61 -13.41
CA SER A 123 -6.95 -0.94 -14.59
C SER A 123 -7.38 -1.55 -15.92
N LYS A 124 -7.80 -2.82 -15.93
CA LYS A 124 -8.30 -3.51 -17.12
C LYS A 124 -9.78 -3.25 -17.40
N SER A 125 -10.48 -2.57 -16.49
CA SER A 125 -11.93 -2.37 -16.54
C SER A 125 -12.27 -0.91 -16.89
N PRO A 126 -12.41 -0.55 -18.19
CA PRO A 126 -12.62 0.83 -18.64
C PRO A 126 -13.96 1.44 -18.20
N GLU A 127 -14.88 0.65 -17.66
CA GLU A 127 -16.15 1.16 -17.12
C GLU A 127 -16.00 1.82 -15.73
N GLN A 128 -14.81 1.74 -15.11
CA GLN A 128 -14.57 2.24 -13.74
C GLN A 128 -13.60 3.42 -13.65
N VAL A 129 -13.48 4.22 -14.73
CA VAL A 129 -12.49 5.30 -14.97
C VAL A 129 -12.56 6.51 -14.00
N ASN A 130 -13.35 6.46 -12.92
CA ASN A 130 -13.48 7.56 -11.96
C ASN A 130 -13.21 7.13 -10.51
N LYS A 131 -12.31 6.16 -10.28
CA LYS A 131 -11.93 5.76 -8.93
C LYS A 131 -10.74 6.57 -8.43
N ARG A 132 -10.91 7.23 -7.28
CA ARG A 132 -9.79 7.78 -6.51
C ARG A 132 -9.12 6.62 -5.79
N VAL A 133 -7.86 6.35 -6.13
CA VAL A 133 -7.05 5.33 -5.46
C VAL A 133 -6.13 6.01 -4.47
N THR A 134 -6.07 5.51 -3.24
CA THR A 134 -5.06 5.92 -2.27
C THR A 134 -4.14 4.75 -1.98
N LEU A 135 -2.85 4.90 -2.30
CA LEU A 135 -1.80 3.97 -1.96
C LEU A 135 -1.10 4.48 -0.70
N VAL A 136 -0.98 3.62 0.31
CA VAL A 136 -0.30 3.95 1.57
C VAL A 136 1.00 3.16 1.68
N GLY A 137 2.11 3.88 1.81
CA GLY A 137 3.47 3.34 1.90
C GLY A 137 4.27 3.49 0.60
N SER A 138 5.60 3.57 0.76
CA SER A 138 6.59 3.66 -0.34
C SER A 138 7.46 2.39 -0.44
N GLY A 139 6.89 1.24 -0.09
CA GLY A 139 7.56 -0.06 -0.21
C GLY A 139 7.56 -0.60 -1.64
N ARG A 140 8.29 -1.72 -1.84
CA ARG A 140 8.43 -2.37 -3.16
C ARG A 140 7.09 -2.64 -3.85
N LEU A 141 6.12 -3.21 -3.13
CA LEU A 141 4.81 -3.54 -3.69
C LEU A 141 4.02 -2.31 -4.16
N ALA A 142 4.15 -1.17 -3.46
CA ALA A 142 3.52 0.08 -3.89
C ALA A 142 4.15 0.59 -5.19
N LEU A 143 5.48 0.51 -5.31
CA LEU A 143 6.19 0.87 -6.53
C LEU A 143 5.82 -0.05 -7.71
N GLU A 144 5.80 -1.37 -7.49
CA GLU A 144 5.37 -2.35 -8.50
C GLU A 144 3.94 -2.10 -8.95
N SER A 145 3.06 -1.76 -8.02
CA SER A 145 1.67 -1.42 -8.33
C SER A 145 1.57 -0.20 -9.24
N LEU A 146 2.33 0.86 -8.95
CA LEU A 146 2.37 2.07 -9.77
C LEU A 146 2.94 1.81 -11.18
N VAL A 147 4.03 1.04 -11.26
CA VAL A 147 4.62 0.66 -12.56
C VAL A 147 3.65 -0.18 -13.39
N ASN A 148 3.01 -1.18 -12.77
CA ASN A 148 2.07 -2.06 -13.47
C ASN A 148 0.80 -1.34 -13.93
N LEU A 149 0.40 -0.28 -13.23
CA LEU A 149 -0.70 0.57 -13.67
C LEU A 149 -0.34 1.39 -14.92
N GLY A 150 0.93 1.72 -15.11
CA GLY A 150 1.42 2.45 -16.28
C GLY A 150 0.60 3.72 -16.55
N GLU A 151 0.01 3.80 -17.76
CA GLU A 151 -0.73 4.99 -18.17
C GLU A 151 -2.08 5.18 -17.45
N TRP A 152 -2.62 4.12 -16.84
CA TRP A 152 -3.86 4.19 -16.06
C TRP A 152 -3.73 5.13 -14.85
N VAL A 153 -2.51 5.25 -14.29
CA VAL A 153 -2.20 6.19 -13.20
C VAL A 153 -2.53 7.63 -13.60
N PHE A 154 -2.36 7.98 -14.87
CA PHE A 154 -2.48 9.35 -15.34
C PHE A 154 -3.90 9.75 -15.72
N GLU A 155 -4.75 8.77 -16.01
CA GLU A 155 -6.18 8.99 -16.30
C GLU A 155 -7.01 9.10 -15.00
N ASN A 156 -6.46 8.65 -13.88
CA ASN A 156 -7.16 8.54 -12.60
C ASN A 156 -6.48 9.36 -11.49
N SER A 157 -7.23 9.65 -10.42
CA SER A 157 -6.67 10.34 -9.25
C SER A 157 -6.02 9.32 -8.31
N ILE A 158 -4.69 9.17 -8.41
CA ILE A 158 -3.90 8.36 -7.48
C ILE A 158 -3.22 9.26 -6.45
N SER A 159 -3.44 8.96 -5.16
CA SER A 159 -2.78 9.61 -4.04
C SER A 159 -1.81 8.64 -3.39
N LEU A 160 -0.52 8.99 -3.33
CA LEU A 160 0.49 8.24 -2.60
C LEU A 160 0.72 8.90 -1.23
N VAL A 161 0.49 8.16 -0.16
CA VAL A 161 0.72 8.60 1.21
C VAL A 161 1.91 7.84 1.76
N THR A 162 3.00 8.53 2.11
CA THR A 162 4.18 7.90 2.70
C THR A 162 4.74 8.74 3.85
N SER A 163 5.44 8.08 4.76
CA SER A 163 6.25 8.73 5.80
C SER A 163 7.62 9.20 5.30
N GLU A 164 8.04 8.79 4.11
CA GLU A 164 9.28 9.23 3.49
C GLU A 164 9.14 10.67 2.95
N GLU A 165 10.20 11.48 3.10
CA GLU A 165 10.24 12.83 2.51
C GLU A 165 10.27 12.77 0.98
N ILE A 166 11.02 11.81 0.43
CA ILE A 166 11.09 11.52 -1.00
C ILE A 166 10.58 10.08 -1.19
N PRO A 167 9.46 9.86 -1.89
CA PRO A 167 8.94 8.51 -2.10
C PRO A 167 9.95 7.60 -2.78
N PHE A 168 10.08 6.37 -2.25
CA PHE A 168 10.91 5.29 -2.79
C PHE A 168 12.42 5.54 -2.68
N LEU A 169 12.86 6.50 -1.87
CA LEU A 169 14.28 6.83 -1.70
C LEU A 169 15.08 5.62 -1.20
N ASN A 170 14.50 4.85 -0.28
CA ASN A 170 15.13 3.65 0.26
C ASN A 170 15.35 2.60 -0.83
N LEU A 171 14.33 2.35 -1.67
CA LEU A 171 14.41 1.41 -2.78
C LEU A 171 15.39 1.88 -3.86
N LYS A 172 15.49 3.19 -4.10
CA LYS A 172 16.42 3.77 -5.08
C LYS A 172 17.88 3.49 -4.72
N ASN A 173 18.20 3.39 -3.43
CA ASN A 173 19.54 3.06 -2.96
C ASN A 173 19.86 1.55 -3.05
N GLU A 174 18.86 0.70 -3.31
CA GLU A 174 19.01 -0.74 -3.45
C GLU A 174 19.17 -1.13 -4.92
N ALA A 175 20.32 -1.72 -5.27
CA ALA A 175 20.63 -2.11 -6.66
C ALA A 175 19.58 -3.04 -7.28
N THR A 176 18.96 -3.89 -6.46
CA THR A 176 17.93 -4.87 -6.83
C THR A 176 16.68 -4.22 -7.46
N HIS A 177 16.44 -2.93 -7.20
CA HIS A 177 15.21 -2.24 -7.62
C HIS A 177 15.44 -1.16 -8.69
N SER A 178 16.66 -1.07 -9.23
CA SER A 178 17.07 -0.05 -10.18
C SER A 178 16.20 0.01 -11.46
N GLU A 179 15.88 -1.14 -12.04
CA GLU A 179 15.04 -1.23 -13.26
C GLU A 179 13.60 -0.75 -13.01
N LEU A 180 13.04 -1.13 -11.85
CA LEU A 180 11.69 -0.74 -11.46
C LEU A 180 11.59 0.77 -11.21
N ILE A 181 12.59 1.34 -10.53
CA ILE A 181 12.71 2.79 -10.33
C ILE A 181 12.85 3.52 -11.66
N ALA A 182 13.72 3.05 -12.56
CA ALA A 182 13.91 3.67 -13.87
C ALA A 182 12.61 3.66 -14.70
N THR A 183 11.83 2.58 -14.62
CA THR A 183 10.53 2.48 -15.29
C THR A 183 9.54 3.50 -14.73
N TRP A 184 9.46 3.63 -13.40
CA TRP A 184 8.61 4.62 -12.74
C TRP A 184 9.02 6.06 -13.05
N GLU A 185 10.31 6.37 -13.04
CA GLU A 185 10.83 7.70 -13.41
C GLU A 185 10.49 8.02 -14.88
N GLY A 186 10.61 7.05 -15.79
CA GLY A 186 10.19 7.22 -17.18
C GLY A 186 8.69 7.48 -17.36
N HIS A 187 7.86 6.87 -16.51
CA HIS A 187 6.42 7.16 -16.44
C HIS A 187 6.17 8.61 -15.97
N LEU A 188 6.85 9.07 -14.92
CA LEU A 188 6.74 10.45 -14.44
C LEU A 188 7.19 11.48 -15.47
N ASP A 189 8.30 11.24 -16.16
CA ASP A 189 8.81 12.14 -17.21
C ASP A 189 7.81 12.29 -18.36
N ARG A 190 7.22 11.17 -18.81
CA ARG A 190 6.19 11.20 -19.86
C ARG A 190 4.95 11.98 -19.41
N TRP A 191 4.58 11.84 -18.14
CA TRP A 191 3.46 12.57 -17.57
C TRP A 191 3.73 14.07 -17.47
N ASP A 192 4.90 14.48 -16.97
CA ASP A 192 5.28 15.89 -16.91
C ASP A 192 5.28 16.51 -18.31
N GLN A 193 5.80 15.79 -19.31
CA GLN A 193 5.74 16.24 -20.70
C GLN A 193 4.29 16.41 -21.20
N THR A 194 3.44 15.40 -20.98
CA THR A 194 2.02 15.46 -21.38
C THR A 194 1.27 16.62 -20.70
N TYR A 195 1.58 16.88 -19.43
CA TYR A 195 1.00 17.99 -18.69
C TYR A 195 1.45 19.34 -19.24
N ARG A 196 2.75 19.48 -19.55
CA ARG A 196 3.30 20.70 -20.19
C ARG A 196 2.66 20.94 -21.55
N ASP A 197 2.51 19.90 -22.38
CA ASP A 197 1.87 19.99 -23.69
C ASP A 197 0.41 20.46 -23.58
N LYS A 198 -0.35 19.91 -22.63
CA LYS A 198 -1.73 20.34 -22.33
C LYS A 198 -1.78 21.80 -21.88
N CYS A 199 -0.85 22.24 -21.03
CA CYS A 199 -0.75 23.62 -20.59
C CYS A 199 -0.45 24.57 -21.77
N GLU A 200 0.41 24.16 -22.70
CA GLU A 200 0.75 24.95 -23.88
C GLU A 200 -0.41 25.03 -24.87
N ALA A 201 -1.09 23.91 -25.13
CA ALA A 201 -2.29 23.87 -25.97
C ALA A 201 -3.38 24.80 -25.42
N TYR A 202 -3.62 24.75 -24.10
CA TYR A 202 -4.57 25.65 -23.44
C TYR A 202 -4.16 27.14 -23.56
N ARG A 203 -2.86 27.44 -23.41
CA ARG A 203 -2.36 28.82 -23.61
C ARG A 203 -2.60 29.31 -25.04
N GLN A 204 -2.37 28.47 -26.05
CA GLN A 204 -2.64 28.81 -27.44
C GLN A 204 -4.13 29.04 -27.68
N GLU A 205 -4.99 28.20 -27.12
CA GLU A 205 -6.46 28.37 -27.19
C GLU A 205 -6.91 29.70 -26.58
N VAL A 206 -6.38 30.07 -25.40
CA VAL A 206 -6.67 31.36 -24.77
C VAL A 206 -6.19 32.55 -25.61
N MET A 207 -5.02 32.44 -26.25
CA MET A 207 -4.53 33.50 -27.15
C MET A 207 -5.40 33.65 -28.39
N ASN A 208 -5.77 32.55 -29.05
CA ASN A 208 -6.67 32.55 -30.20
C ASN A 208 -8.05 33.12 -29.84
N TYR A 209 -8.56 32.80 -28.65
CA TYR A 209 -9.80 33.39 -28.14
C TYR A 209 -9.68 34.91 -27.94
N ARG A 210 -8.55 35.40 -27.43
CA ARG A 210 -8.31 36.84 -27.26
C ARG A 210 -8.21 37.56 -28.60
N GLU A 211 -7.49 37.00 -29.57
CA GLU A 211 -7.35 37.59 -30.91
C GLU A 211 -8.68 37.64 -31.66
N SER A 212 -9.47 36.57 -31.59
CA SER A 212 -10.82 36.55 -32.17
C SER A 212 -11.77 37.53 -31.47
N ALA A 213 -11.69 37.68 -30.14
CA ALA A 213 -12.48 38.65 -29.38
C ALA A 213 -12.11 40.11 -29.67
N VAL A 214 -10.84 40.41 -29.95
CA VAL A 214 -10.38 41.75 -30.35
C VAL A 214 -10.87 42.12 -31.76
N SER A 215 -11.06 41.16 -32.66
CA SER A 215 -11.61 41.43 -34.00
C SER A 215 -13.12 41.71 -34.03
N ILE A 216 -13.84 41.41 -32.94
CA ILE A 216 -15.27 41.74 -32.75
C ILE A 216 -15.42 43.04 -31.94
N ALA A 217 -14.48 43.99 -32.11
CA ALA A 217 -14.71 45.34 -31.61
C ALA A 217 -16.03 45.87 -32.22
N PRO A 218 -16.97 46.37 -31.42
CA PRO A 218 -18.25 46.84 -31.94
C PRO A 218 -18.01 47.94 -32.96
N ALA A 219 -18.57 47.77 -34.16
CA ALA A 219 -18.63 48.83 -35.16
C ALA A 219 -19.08 50.13 -34.48
N GLU A 220 -18.35 51.21 -34.71
CA GLU A 220 -18.69 52.53 -34.16
C GLU A 220 -20.19 52.78 -34.34
N PRO A 221 -20.91 53.27 -33.31
CA PRO A 221 -22.31 53.61 -33.46
C PRO A 221 -22.39 54.67 -34.56
N ASN A 222 -22.97 54.29 -35.71
CA ASN A 222 -23.31 55.21 -36.78
C ASN A 222 -23.95 56.44 -36.15
N GLY A 223 -23.32 57.60 -36.35
CA GLY A 223 -23.72 58.86 -35.75
C GLY A 223 -25.22 59.15 -35.94
N PRO A 224 -25.81 59.97 -35.06
CA PRO A 224 -27.26 60.17 -35.03
C PRO A 224 -27.79 60.54 -36.41
N ALA A 225 -28.74 59.74 -36.90
CA ALA A 225 -29.46 60.02 -38.13
C ALA A 225 -30.17 61.37 -38.00
N ILE A 226 -29.68 62.36 -38.74
CA ILE A 226 -30.33 63.67 -38.88
C ILE A 226 -31.61 63.42 -39.70
N PHE A 227 -32.75 63.32 -39.02
CA PHE A 227 -34.05 63.38 -39.67
C PHE A 227 -34.26 64.80 -40.19
N LYS A 228 -34.15 64.97 -41.50
CA LYS A 228 -34.69 66.15 -42.18
C LYS A 228 -36.20 66.02 -42.20
N LEU A 229 -36.89 66.92 -41.50
CA LEU A 229 -38.31 67.17 -41.67
C LEU A 229 -38.46 67.92 -42.99
N GLU A 230 -39.10 67.29 -43.98
CA GLU A 230 -39.61 67.97 -45.17
C GLU A 230 -40.87 68.75 -44.81
N GLU A 231 -40.95 69.98 -45.33
CA GLU A 231 -41.98 71.01 -45.10
C GLU A 231 -43.37 70.65 -45.65
#